data_AF-A0A5P2DXX2-F1
#
_entry.id   AF-A0A5P2DXX2-F1
#
_cell.length_a   1.000
_cell.length_b   1.000
_cell.length_c   1.000
_cell.angle_alpha   90.00
_cell.angle_beta   90.00
_cell.angle_gamma   90.00
#
_symmetry.space_group_name_H-M   'P 1'
#
loop_
_entity.id
_entity.type
_entity.pdbx_description
1 polymer ?
#
loop_
_entity_poly.entity_id
_entity_poly.type
_entity_poly.pdbx_seq_one_letter_code
_entity_poly.pdbx_strand_id
1 'polypeptide(L)'
;MRKTIKALSPEAGRTDAAALRAYEADALARCAADTRQPWWRRRACAEALAGRVPQRRVAELIARVQDTGDVSEVRIALLGLLTDRPELLPWLWHEDRQRDGAYGMAEAVLGARGALGDLSAAPALAALAFDSWRHRRERGEAGLDALAARHGLEAVLAELGEDRPEDRSTRVRLRERAGEDVTDALADPDRAVAYRAQALLTDPERLRGHLAVAPTEEAKLWTLYALHRLTDDTAETRRLYDELGRPRVEVAGLDEELRAAIVHEYGQWAEERSDPRWRIEAVCTEPPPPSDPAERLRRATAALTAAGLAPKPPVSCGEENGSGDGTYDVIGYGGSDAVVFISTLGRFATGEDDDPDVRRALESAGFRWIDGAVRSTSVTGLCVYYFGSRDPLTVDTLLFYWQD
;
A
#
# COMPACT_ATOMS: atom_id res chain seq x y z
N MET A 1 -15.04 6.65 42.52
CA MET A 1 -13.64 7.13 42.39
C MET A 1 -13.40 7.60 40.98
N ARG A 2 -12.99 8.86 40.74
CA ARG A 2 -12.52 9.29 39.42
C ARG A 2 -11.23 8.50 39.10
N LYS A 3 -11.23 7.72 38.02
CA LYS A 3 -10.02 7.02 37.54
C LYS A 3 -8.91 8.05 37.27
N THR A 4 -7.65 7.72 37.54
CA THR A 4 -6.51 8.62 37.21
C THR A 4 -6.10 8.44 35.76
N ILE A 5 -5.43 9.41 35.14
CA ILE A 5 -4.89 9.27 33.76
C ILE A 5 -4.00 8.02 33.65
N LYS A 6 -3.18 7.73 34.67
CA LYS A 6 -2.35 6.52 34.73
C LYS A 6 -3.18 5.23 34.65
N ALA A 7 -4.34 5.19 35.31
CA ALA A 7 -5.24 4.04 35.24
C ALA A 7 -5.98 3.93 33.90
N LEU A 8 -6.16 5.05 33.19
CA LEU A 8 -6.78 5.09 31.86
C LEU A 8 -5.78 4.80 30.72
N SER A 9 -4.47 4.86 31.00
CA SER A 9 -3.38 4.62 30.04
C SER A 9 -2.20 3.90 30.73
N PRO A 10 -2.41 2.67 31.24
CA PRO A 10 -1.40 1.95 32.02
C PRO A 10 -0.13 1.66 31.22
N GLU A 11 -0.27 1.19 29.98
CA GLU A 11 0.83 0.73 29.11
C GLU A 11 0.55 1.04 27.63
N ALA A 12 1.56 0.87 26.78
CA ALA A 12 1.43 1.10 25.35
C ALA A 12 0.35 0.18 24.75
N GLY A 13 -0.47 0.71 23.83
CA GLY A 13 -1.57 -0.03 23.20
C GLY A 13 -2.82 -0.24 24.09
N ARG A 14 -2.78 0.07 25.39
CA ARG A 14 -3.93 -0.06 26.29
C ARG A 14 -4.36 1.28 26.84
N THR A 15 -5.33 1.90 26.16
CA THR A 15 -5.85 3.23 26.50
C THR A 15 -7.38 3.24 26.47
N ASP A 16 -7.99 3.73 27.54
CA ASP A 16 -9.43 4.05 27.60
C ASP A 16 -9.67 5.45 27.01
N ALA A 17 -9.66 5.53 25.68
CA ALA A 17 -9.75 6.79 24.93
C ALA A 17 -11.07 7.55 25.22
N ALA A 18 -12.16 6.83 25.43
CA ALA A 18 -13.45 7.43 25.76
C ALA A 18 -13.40 8.11 27.14
N ALA A 19 -12.86 7.43 28.16
CA ALA A 19 -12.70 8.02 29.48
C ALA A 19 -11.69 9.18 29.48
N LEU A 20 -10.62 9.12 28.69
CA LEU A 20 -9.70 10.25 28.52
C LEU A 20 -10.39 11.45 27.85
N ARG A 21 -11.23 11.23 26.83
CA ARG A 21 -12.03 12.31 26.22
C ARG A 21 -12.98 12.99 27.21
N ALA A 22 -13.53 12.24 28.15
CA ALA A 22 -14.35 12.77 29.25
C ALA A 22 -13.54 13.38 30.41
N TYR A 23 -12.22 13.28 30.40
CA TYR A 23 -11.35 13.77 31.47
C TYR A 23 -11.13 15.28 31.39
N GLU A 24 -10.70 15.91 32.48
CA GLU A 24 -10.43 17.35 32.53
C GLU A 24 -9.32 17.77 31.56
N ALA A 25 -9.61 18.68 30.61
CA ALA A 25 -8.70 19.06 29.53
C ALA A 25 -7.37 19.65 30.05
N ASP A 26 -7.40 20.47 31.10
CA ASP A 26 -6.18 21.04 31.67
C ASP A 26 -5.26 19.98 32.32
N ALA A 27 -5.84 18.91 32.86
CA ALA A 27 -5.05 17.80 33.39
C ALA A 27 -4.39 17.00 32.27
N LEU A 28 -5.10 16.79 31.16
CA LEU A 28 -4.57 16.12 29.97
C LEU A 28 -3.47 16.95 29.31
N ALA A 29 -3.64 18.26 29.17
CA ALA A 29 -2.64 19.15 28.61
C ALA A 29 -1.34 19.14 29.44
N ARG A 30 -1.45 19.19 30.77
CA ARG A 30 -0.27 19.00 31.65
C ARG A 30 0.38 17.63 31.46
N CYS A 31 -0.42 16.57 31.35
CA CYS A 31 0.11 15.22 31.15
C CYS A 31 0.81 15.08 29.80
N ALA A 32 0.29 15.69 28.73
CA ALA A 32 0.91 15.66 27.40
C ALA A 32 2.25 16.42 27.38
N ALA A 33 2.34 17.53 28.13
CA ALA A 33 3.55 18.34 28.22
C ALA A 33 4.63 17.79 29.17
N ASP A 34 4.26 16.96 30.15
CA ASP A 34 5.20 16.42 31.15
C ASP A 34 6.10 15.33 30.58
N THR A 35 7.37 15.67 30.31
CA THR A 35 8.39 14.76 29.76
C THR A 35 8.75 13.60 30.70
N ARG A 36 8.33 13.65 31.97
CA ARG A 36 8.49 12.53 32.91
C ARG A 36 7.45 11.43 32.71
N GLN A 37 6.37 11.72 31.97
CA GLN A 37 5.39 10.71 31.60
C GLN A 37 5.89 9.90 30.40
N PRO A 38 5.57 8.61 30.32
CA PRO A 38 5.92 7.81 29.16
C PRO A 38 5.18 8.30 27.90
N TRP A 39 5.85 8.21 26.75
CA TRP A 39 5.38 8.79 25.49
C TRP A 39 3.98 8.31 25.09
N TRP A 40 3.63 7.03 25.30
CA TRP A 40 2.32 6.48 24.92
C TRP A 40 1.17 7.15 25.68
N ARG A 41 1.39 7.50 26.95
CA ARG A 41 0.43 8.21 27.78
C ARG A 41 0.31 9.67 27.36
N ARG A 42 1.45 10.32 27.08
CA ARG A 42 1.49 11.71 26.62
C ARG A 42 0.75 11.86 25.29
N ARG A 43 1.00 10.95 24.35
CA ARG A 43 0.30 10.85 23.06
C ARG A 43 -1.21 10.66 23.26
N ALA A 44 -1.63 9.68 24.07
CA ALA A 44 -3.05 9.45 24.35
C ALA A 44 -3.75 10.69 24.96
N CYS A 45 -3.05 11.44 25.82
CA CYS A 45 -3.56 12.69 26.37
C CYS A 45 -3.68 13.79 25.30
N ALA A 46 -2.69 13.91 24.41
CA ALA A 46 -2.72 14.84 23.28
C ALA A 46 -3.89 14.54 22.33
N GLU A 47 -4.07 13.27 21.93
CA GLU A 47 -5.19 12.84 21.09
C GLU A 47 -6.56 13.11 21.75
N ALA A 48 -6.65 12.90 23.07
CA ALA A 48 -7.88 13.17 23.81
C ALA A 48 -8.24 14.67 23.89
N LEU A 49 -7.31 15.60 23.62
CA LEU A 49 -7.54 17.04 23.67
C LEU A 49 -8.20 17.63 22.42
N ALA A 50 -8.45 16.82 21.38
CA ALA A 50 -9.05 17.28 20.13
C ALA A 50 -10.28 18.19 20.36
N GLY A 51 -10.25 19.40 19.81
CA GLY A 51 -11.33 20.40 19.91
C GLY A 51 -11.48 21.10 21.27
N ARG A 52 -10.61 20.85 22.24
CA ARG A 52 -10.76 21.36 23.63
C ARG A 52 -9.44 21.75 24.30
N VAL A 53 -8.48 22.26 23.53
CA VAL A 53 -7.18 22.73 24.03
C VAL A 53 -7.38 23.93 24.96
N PRO A 54 -6.97 23.87 26.24
CA PRO A 54 -7.07 25.01 27.13
C PRO A 54 -6.13 26.13 26.68
N GLN A 55 -6.66 27.35 26.44
CA GLN A 55 -5.87 28.48 25.91
C GLN A 55 -4.61 28.78 26.72
N ARG A 56 -4.68 28.66 28.06
CA ARG A 56 -3.53 28.87 28.96
C ARG A 56 -2.39 27.88 28.78
N ARG A 57 -2.62 26.77 28.09
CA ARG A 57 -1.64 25.68 27.84
C ARG A 57 -1.03 25.72 26.44
N VAL A 58 -1.55 26.55 25.54
CA VAL A 58 -1.15 26.56 24.13
C VAL A 58 0.37 26.81 23.98
N ALA A 59 0.92 27.81 24.65
CA ALA A 59 2.35 28.11 24.58
C ALA A 59 3.23 26.96 25.09
N GLU A 60 2.81 26.28 26.16
CA GLU A 60 3.50 25.12 26.72
C GLU A 60 3.48 23.94 25.72
N LEU A 61 2.34 23.67 25.08
CA LEU A 61 2.21 22.61 24.09
C LEU A 61 2.97 22.92 22.79
N ILE A 62 2.97 24.18 22.33
CA ILE A 62 3.80 24.64 21.20
C ILE A 62 5.27 24.39 21.50
N ALA A 63 5.75 24.77 22.69
CA ALA A 63 7.13 24.56 23.09
C ALA A 63 7.54 23.07 23.10
N ARG A 64 6.58 22.14 23.30
CA ARG A 64 6.83 20.69 23.18
C ARG A 64 6.89 20.21 21.73
N VAL A 65 6.03 20.73 20.84
CA VAL A 65 6.14 20.44 19.40
C VAL A 65 7.52 20.84 18.86
N GLN A 66 8.00 22.00 19.31
CA GLN A 66 9.27 22.61 18.88
C GLN A 66 10.51 21.94 19.47
N ASP A 67 10.37 21.13 20.52
CA ASP A 67 11.46 20.44 21.21
C ASP A 67 11.93 19.23 20.40
N THR A 68 13.02 19.38 19.64
CA THR A 68 13.58 18.28 18.81
C THR A 68 14.16 17.13 19.62
N GLY A 69 14.40 17.31 20.92
CA GLY A 69 14.83 16.23 21.81
C GLY A 69 13.67 15.37 22.31
N ASP A 70 12.42 15.76 22.04
CA ASP A 70 11.24 15.01 22.45
C ASP A 70 10.85 13.93 21.43
N VAL A 71 10.03 12.98 21.88
CA VAL A 71 9.59 11.83 21.09
C VAL A 71 8.66 12.27 19.95
N SER A 72 8.97 11.85 18.73
CA SER A 72 8.23 12.19 17.50
C SER A 72 6.72 11.98 17.62
N GLU A 73 6.30 10.86 18.20
CA GLU A 73 4.90 10.46 18.30
C GLU A 73 4.08 11.45 19.14
N VAL A 74 4.69 12.04 20.16
CA VAL A 74 4.06 13.08 20.98
C VAL A 74 4.05 14.41 20.22
N ARG A 75 5.17 14.76 19.58
CA ARG A 75 5.30 15.99 18.78
C ARG A 75 4.29 16.01 17.62
N ILE A 76 4.12 14.91 16.89
CA ILE A 76 3.14 14.75 15.80
C ILE A 76 1.72 14.91 16.34
N ALA A 77 1.37 14.23 17.45
CA ALA A 77 0.03 14.33 18.03
C ALA A 77 -0.29 15.76 18.51
N LEU A 78 0.69 16.44 19.11
CA LEU A 78 0.55 17.84 19.53
C LEU A 78 0.50 18.80 18.34
N LEU A 79 1.27 18.55 17.29
CA LEU A 79 1.24 19.36 16.07
C LEU A 79 -0.13 19.25 15.39
N GLY A 80 -0.66 18.03 15.26
CA GLY A 80 -2.01 17.75 14.76
C GLY A 80 -3.11 18.46 15.56
N LEU A 81 -2.91 18.61 16.87
CA LEU A 81 -3.84 19.32 17.77
C LEU A 81 -3.79 20.85 17.60
N LEU A 82 -2.66 21.38 17.15
CA LEU A 82 -2.36 22.82 17.08
C LEU A 82 -2.26 23.33 15.65
N THR A 83 -2.76 22.58 14.65
CA THR A 83 -2.69 22.93 13.23
C THR A 83 -3.45 24.20 12.85
N ASP A 84 -4.27 24.76 13.75
CA ASP A 84 -4.97 26.03 13.56
C ASP A 84 -4.20 27.24 14.11
N ARG A 85 -3.02 27.01 14.73
CA ARG A 85 -2.23 28.03 15.43
C ARG A 85 -1.21 28.71 14.51
N PRO A 86 -1.47 29.94 14.03
CA PRO A 86 -0.54 30.65 13.15
C PRO A 86 0.82 30.93 13.79
N GLU A 87 0.91 30.90 15.12
CA GLU A 87 2.15 31.04 15.88
C GLU A 87 3.20 29.97 15.53
N LEU A 88 2.76 28.83 14.97
CA LEU A 88 3.66 27.76 14.52
C LEU A 88 4.29 28.04 13.15
N LEU A 89 3.71 28.92 12.31
CA LEU A 89 4.18 29.13 10.93
C LEU A 89 5.66 29.49 10.83
N PRO A 90 6.21 30.46 11.60
CA PRO A 90 7.62 30.80 11.50
C PRO A 90 8.54 29.61 11.81
N TRP A 91 8.14 28.74 12.73
CA TRP A 91 8.89 27.53 13.06
C TRP A 91 8.76 26.48 11.95
N LEU A 92 7.55 26.26 11.42
CA LEU A 92 7.29 25.28 10.36
C LEU A 92 8.01 25.61 9.04
N TRP A 93 8.22 26.89 8.74
CA TRP A 93 8.95 27.33 7.53
C TRP A 93 10.45 27.07 7.58
N HIS A 94 11.03 26.96 8.78
CA HIS A 94 12.47 26.82 8.93
C HIS A 94 12.98 25.56 8.21
N GLU A 95 14.05 25.70 7.41
CA GLU A 95 14.56 24.62 6.56
C GLU A 95 14.91 23.35 7.36
N ASP A 96 15.45 23.51 8.57
CA ASP A 96 15.74 22.41 9.48
C ASP A 96 14.52 21.57 9.89
N ARG A 97 13.29 22.05 9.67
CA ARG A 97 12.05 21.30 9.95
C ARG A 97 11.59 20.50 8.74
N GLN A 98 11.93 20.96 7.55
CA GLN A 98 11.70 20.21 6.32
C GLN A 98 12.59 18.96 6.25
N ARG A 99 13.72 18.97 6.98
CA ARG A 99 14.68 17.85 7.10
C ARG A 99 14.70 17.24 8.51
N ASP A 100 13.63 17.39 9.29
CA ASP A 100 13.56 16.75 10.62
C ASP A 100 13.62 15.22 10.44
N GLY A 101 14.73 14.62 10.87
CA GLY A 101 15.00 13.19 10.70
C GLY A 101 14.23 12.30 11.67
N ALA A 102 13.47 12.87 12.61
CA ALA A 102 12.60 12.10 13.47
C ALA A 102 11.45 11.49 12.66
N TYR A 103 11.18 10.20 12.90
CA TYR A 103 10.23 9.42 12.12
C TYR A 103 8.86 10.10 12.01
N GLY A 104 8.40 10.35 10.77
CA GLY A 104 7.09 10.93 10.47
C GLY A 104 6.94 12.44 10.72
N MET A 105 7.99 13.12 11.22
CA MET A 105 7.92 14.56 11.56
C MET A 105 7.91 15.45 10.32
N ALA A 106 8.73 15.17 9.31
CA ALA A 106 8.79 15.99 8.09
C ALA A 106 7.42 16.04 7.38
N GLU A 107 6.74 14.89 7.29
CA GLU A 107 5.41 14.77 6.72
C GLU A 107 4.37 15.47 7.60
N ALA A 108 4.51 15.42 8.93
CA ALA A 108 3.61 16.12 9.86
C ALA A 108 3.75 17.64 9.79
N VAL A 109 4.99 18.14 9.71
CA VAL A 109 5.30 19.56 9.47
C VAL A 109 4.65 20.02 8.16
N LEU A 110 4.80 19.24 7.10
CA LEU A 110 4.23 19.56 5.80
C LEU A 110 2.69 19.59 5.83
N GLY A 111 2.05 18.61 6.46
CA GLY A 111 0.60 18.61 6.66
C GLY A 111 0.10 19.81 7.46
N ALA A 112 0.83 20.21 8.51
CA ALA A 112 0.50 21.39 9.32
C ALA A 112 0.65 22.70 8.53
N ARG A 113 1.65 22.83 7.66
CA ARG A 113 1.78 23.97 6.74
C ARG A 113 0.56 24.09 5.83
N GLY A 114 0.10 22.98 5.25
CA GLY A 114 -1.12 22.93 4.45
C GLY A 114 -2.36 23.38 5.24
N ALA A 115 -2.54 22.85 6.46
CA ALA A 115 -3.65 23.24 7.34
C ALA A 115 -3.64 24.74 7.70
N LEU A 116 -2.46 25.33 7.86
CA LEU A 116 -2.29 26.75 8.15
C LEU A 116 -2.41 27.66 6.92
N GLY A 117 -2.61 27.10 5.72
CA GLY A 117 -2.83 27.87 4.51
C GLY A 117 -1.55 28.27 3.77
N ASP A 118 -0.44 27.59 3.98
CA ASP A 118 0.80 27.87 3.26
C ASP A 118 0.78 27.28 1.85
N LEU A 119 0.44 28.10 0.85
CA LEU A 119 0.37 27.67 -0.56
C LEU A 119 1.71 27.15 -1.09
N SER A 120 2.85 27.64 -0.59
CA SER A 120 4.17 27.16 -1.01
C SER A 120 4.44 25.69 -0.65
N ALA A 121 3.60 25.09 0.21
CA ALA A 121 3.65 23.68 0.54
C ALA A 121 2.97 22.78 -0.52
N ALA A 122 2.20 23.33 -1.48
CA ALA A 122 1.38 22.55 -2.40
C ALA A 122 2.17 21.52 -3.22
N PRO A 123 3.32 21.84 -3.87
CA PRO A 123 4.07 20.84 -4.65
C PRO A 123 4.62 19.67 -3.81
N ALA A 124 4.98 19.94 -2.55
CA ALA A 124 5.47 18.93 -1.62
C ALA A 124 4.30 18.10 -1.06
N LEU A 125 3.15 18.72 -0.80
CA LEU A 125 1.93 18.01 -0.40
C LEU A 125 1.41 17.12 -1.52
N ALA A 126 1.51 17.55 -2.79
CA ALA A 126 1.22 16.72 -3.96
C ALA A 126 2.16 15.51 -4.02
N ALA A 127 3.46 15.70 -3.80
CA ALA A 127 4.41 14.59 -3.68
C ALA A 127 4.02 13.59 -2.59
N LEU A 128 3.62 14.10 -1.42
CA LEU A 128 3.18 13.29 -0.30
C LEU A 128 1.85 12.56 -0.59
N ALA A 129 0.92 13.21 -1.30
CA ALA A 129 -0.35 12.64 -1.75
C ALA A 129 -0.18 11.57 -2.83
N PHE A 130 0.96 11.54 -3.51
CA PHE A 130 1.31 10.51 -4.49
C PHE A 130 2.18 9.39 -3.90
N ASP A 131 2.42 9.41 -2.58
CA ASP A 131 3.20 8.38 -1.91
C ASP A 131 2.43 7.04 -1.87
N SER A 132 3.15 5.96 -2.12
CA SER A 132 2.65 4.58 -2.01
C SER A 132 2.14 4.23 -0.61
N TRP A 133 2.70 4.82 0.44
CA TRP A 133 2.29 4.61 1.82
C TRP A 133 1.00 5.38 2.11
N ARG A 134 -0.09 4.63 2.32
CA ARG A 134 -1.43 5.19 2.56
C ARG A 134 -1.47 6.31 3.60
N HIS A 135 -0.82 6.14 4.75
CA HIS A 135 -0.83 7.14 5.83
C HIS A 135 -0.13 8.46 5.45
N ARG A 136 0.85 8.41 4.54
CA ARG A 136 1.49 9.61 3.97
C ARG A 136 0.57 10.26 2.97
N ARG A 137 0.03 9.46 2.04
CA ARG A 137 -0.95 9.90 1.05
C ARG A 137 -2.12 10.65 1.66
N GLU A 138 -2.78 10.05 2.65
CA GLU A 138 -3.91 10.66 3.37
C GLU A 138 -3.53 12.02 4.00
N ARG A 139 -2.30 12.16 4.49
CA ARG A 139 -1.80 13.42 5.05
C ARG A 139 -1.56 14.48 3.97
N GLY A 140 -0.97 14.11 2.84
CA GLY A 140 -0.78 15.00 1.70
C GLY A 140 -2.12 15.49 1.15
N GLU A 141 -3.06 14.56 0.93
CA GLU A 141 -4.42 14.86 0.47
C GLU A 141 -5.17 15.80 1.44
N ALA A 142 -5.11 15.54 2.74
CA ALA A 142 -5.73 16.39 3.75
C ALA A 142 -5.12 17.82 3.78
N GLY A 143 -3.80 17.94 3.58
CA GLY A 143 -3.14 19.24 3.48
C GLY A 143 -3.58 20.01 2.24
N LEU A 144 -3.66 19.35 1.08
CA LEU A 144 -4.16 19.96 -0.17
C LEU A 144 -5.62 20.38 -0.05
N ASP A 145 -6.46 19.57 0.60
CA ASP A 145 -7.86 19.90 0.85
C ASP A 145 -8.01 21.13 1.75
N ALA A 146 -7.15 21.26 2.76
CA ALA A 146 -7.14 22.45 3.62
C ALA A 146 -6.71 23.71 2.86
N LEU A 147 -5.72 23.60 1.95
CA LEU A 147 -5.32 24.70 1.08
C LEU A 147 -6.47 25.11 0.15
N ALA A 148 -7.12 24.14 -0.51
CA ALA A 148 -8.22 24.38 -1.43
C ALA A 148 -9.44 24.99 -0.71
N ALA A 149 -9.75 24.52 0.50
CA ALA A 149 -10.84 25.09 1.31
C ALA A 149 -10.58 26.55 1.73
N ARG A 150 -9.31 26.94 1.90
CA ARG A 150 -8.93 28.28 2.36
C ARG A 150 -8.77 29.28 1.22
N HIS A 151 -8.11 28.88 0.14
CA HIS A 151 -7.70 29.76 -0.95
C HIS A 151 -8.49 29.54 -2.24
N GLY A 152 -9.31 28.49 -2.29
CA GLY A 152 -9.99 28.04 -3.50
C GLY A 152 -9.14 27.06 -4.31
N LEU A 153 -9.82 26.31 -5.18
CA LEU A 153 -9.20 25.31 -6.05
C LEU A 153 -8.15 25.92 -6.99
N GLU A 154 -8.53 26.98 -7.72
CA GLU A 154 -7.68 27.63 -8.71
C GLU A 154 -6.33 28.09 -8.12
N ALA A 155 -6.33 28.59 -6.88
CA ALA A 155 -5.11 29.02 -6.20
C ALA A 155 -4.16 27.84 -5.93
N VAL A 156 -4.69 26.65 -5.61
CA VAL A 156 -3.87 25.46 -5.43
C VAL A 156 -3.38 24.93 -6.77
N LEU A 157 -4.23 24.89 -7.80
CA LEU A 157 -3.85 24.43 -9.14
C LEU A 157 -2.77 25.31 -9.77
N ALA A 158 -2.76 26.61 -9.48
CA ALA A 158 -1.73 27.55 -9.96
C ALA A 158 -0.33 27.25 -9.40
N GLU A 159 -0.24 26.59 -8.24
CA GLU A 159 1.03 26.16 -7.63
C GLU A 159 1.52 24.81 -8.15
N LEU A 160 0.70 24.08 -8.93
CA LEU A 160 0.99 22.73 -9.41
C LEU A 160 1.34 22.72 -10.90
N GLY A 161 2.43 22.05 -11.25
CA GLY A 161 2.87 21.92 -12.63
C GLY A 161 2.12 20.83 -13.43
N GLU A 162 2.51 20.68 -14.70
CA GLU A 162 2.02 19.60 -15.57
C GLU A 162 3.08 18.52 -15.84
N ASP A 163 4.35 18.79 -15.56
CA ASP A 163 5.45 17.87 -15.85
C ASP A 163 5.50 16.67 -14.90
N ARG A 164 5.14 16.91 -13.63
CA ARG A 164 5.26 15.93 -12.54
C ARG A 164 4.00 15.08 -12.39
N PRO A 165 4.11 13.75 -12.27
CA PRO A 165 2.94 12.90 -12.08
C PRO A 165 2.22 13.18 -10.75
N GLU A 166 2.93 13.61 -9.71
CA GLU A 166 2.32 13.92 -8.41
C GLU A 166 1.40 15.14 -8.49
N ASP A 167 1.83 16.15 -9.25
CA ASP A 167 1.07 17.36 -9.51
C ASP A 167 -0.14 17.03 -10.40
N ARG A 168 0.05 16.27 -11.50
CA ARG A 168 -1.06 15.83 -12.37
C ARG A 168 -2.10 14.98 -11.63
N SER A 169 -1.68 14.01 -10.81
CA SER A 169 -2.58 13.20 -9.98
C SER A 169 -3.42 14.06 -9.03
N THR A 170 -2.79 15.06 -8.41
CA THR A 170 -3.47 16.03 -7.55
C THR A 170 -4.49 16.85 -8.35
N ARG A 171 -4.12 17.35 -9.54
CA ARG A 171 -5.03 18.09 -10.43
C ARG A 171 -6.24 17.24 -10.80
N VAL A 172 -6.05 15.97 -11.17
CA VAL A 172 -7.15 15.02 -11.47
C VAL A 172 -8.12 14.91 -10.29
N ARG A 173 -7.61 14.64 -9.09
CA ARG A 173 -8.43 14.53 -7.87
C ARG A 173 -9.22 15.81 -7.59
N LEU A 174 -8.57 16.96 -7.73
CA LEU A 174 -9.20 18.24 -7.41
C LEU A 174 -10.23 18.67 -8.46
N ARG A 175 -9.99 18.42 -9.75
CA ARG A 175 -10.95 18.62 -10.85
C ARG A 175 -12.20 17.77 -10.66
N GLU A 176 -12.04 16.48 -10.36
CA GLU A 176 -13.19 15.59 -10.10
C GLU A 176 -14.03 16.09 -8.93
N ARG A 177 -13.39 16.52 -7.85
CA ARG A 177 -14.09 17.09 -6.68
C ARG A 177 -14.88 18.37 -7.01
N ALA A 178 -14.44 19.13 -8.01
CA ALA A 178 -15.16 20.29 -8.55
C ALA A 178 -16.31 19.90 -9.51
N GLY A 179 -16.51 18.60 -9.77
CA GLY A 179 -17.52 18.08 -10.69
C GLY A 179 -17.09 18.11 -12.16
N GLU A 180 -15.79 18.31 -12.43
CA GLU A 180 -15.28 18.26 -13.80
C GLU A 180 -15.12 16.82 -14.30
N ASP A 181 -15.18 16.67 -15.61
CA ASP A 181 -14.81 15.41 -16.25
C ASP A 181 -13.28 15.22 -16.22
N VAL A 182 -12.84 14.05 -15.77
CA VAL A 182 -11.42 13.66 -15.69
C VAL A 182 -11.11 12.41 -16.52
N THR A 183 -12.03 12.03 -17.40
CA THR A 183 -11.87 10.86 -18.27
C THR A 183 -10.63 10.98 -19.16
N ASP A 184 -10.22 12.21 -19.53
CA ASP A 184 -8.98 12.49 -20.26
C ASP A 184 -7.72 11.93 -19.57
N ALA A 185 -7.71 11.91 -18.23
CA ALA A 185 -6.57 11.45 -17.45
C ALA A 185 -6.37 9.93 -17.47
N LEU A 186 -7.30 9.14 -18.03
CA LEU A 186 -7.08 7.71 -18.29
C LEU A 186 -5.95 7.49 -19.32
N ALA A 187 -5.62 8.51 -20.11
CA ALA A 187 -4.52 8.50 -21.07
C ALA A 187 -3.21 9.10 -20.54
N ASP A 188 -3.11 9.41 -19.23
CA ASP A 188 -1.87 9.91 -18.65
C ASP A 188 -0.73 8.88 -18.85
N PRO A 189 0.48 9.32 -19.25
CA PRO A 189 1.62 8.42 -19.41
C PRO A 189 2.08 7.78 -18.08
N ASP A 190 1.77 8.38 -16.94
CA ASP A 190 2.03 7.79 -15.63
C ASP A 190 0.84 6.93 -15.18
N ARG A 191 1.10 5.64 -14.98
CA ARG A 191 0.08 4.64 -14.63
C ARG A 191 -0.60 4.90 -13.30
N ALA A 192 0.08 5.51 -12.32
CA ALA A 192 -0.57 5.85 -11.05
C ALA A 192 -1.53 7.05 -11.20
N VAL A 193 -1.26 7.98 -12.12
CA VAL A 193 -2.22 9.05 -12.47
C VAL A 193 -3.45 8.45 -13.17
N ALA A 194 -3.26 7.58 -14.17
CA ALA A 194 -4.36 6.91 -14.85
C ALA A 194 -5.16 5.98 -13.90
N TYR A 195 -4.48 5.28 -12.99
CA TYR A 195 -5.11 4.49 -11.92
C TYR A 195 -5.94 5.37 -10.97
N ARG A 196 -5.46 6.58 -10.65
CA ARG A 196 -6.24 7.52 -9.85
C ARG A 196 -7.49 7.98 -10.59
N ALA A 197 -7.36 8.31 -11.87
CA ALA A 197 -8.50 8.71 -12.71
C ALA A 197 -9.55 7.60 -12.78
N GLN A 198 -9.17 6.35 -13.07
CA GLN A 198 -10.14 5.25 -13.15
C GLN A 198 -10.87 5.03 -11.82
N ALA A 199 -10.21 5.23 -10.67
CA ALA A 199 -10.81 5.05 -9.36
C ALA A 199 -11.86 6.11 -9.02
N LEU A 200 -11.74 7.31 -9.60
CA LEU A 200 -12.63 8.45 -9.36
C LEU A 200 -13.86 8.47 -10.29
N LEU A 201 -13.78 7.85 -11.47
CA LEU A 201 -14.89 7.85 -12.43
C LEU A 201 -16.08 7.01 -11.94
N THR A 202 -17.29 7.51 -12.17
CA THR A 202 -18.55 6.93 -11.64
C THR A 202 -19.66 6.78 -12.68
N ASP A 203 -19.41 7.13 -13.95
CA ASP A 203 -20.40 7.16 -15.04
C ASP A 203 -20.10 6.08 -16.09
N PRO A 204 -20.78 4.92 -16.07
CA PRO A 204 -20.56 3.83 -17.02
C PRO A 204 -20.84 4.20 -18.48
N GLU A 205 -21.86 5.04 -18.75
CA GLU A 205 -22.22 5.41 -20.11
C GLU A 205 -21.13 6.28 -20.76
N ARG A 206 -20.56 7.20 -19.97
CA ARG A 206 -19.40 7.99 -20.40
C ARG A 206 -18.20 7.10 -20.71
N LEU A 207 -17.91 6.12 -19.86
CA LEU A 207 -16.80 5.18 -20.08
C LEU A 207 -16.99 4.36 -21.36
N ARG A 208 -18.21 3.87 -21.63
CA ARG A 208 -18.53 3.19 -22.90
C ARG A 208 -18.26 4.09 -24.10
N GLY A 209 -18.68 5.36 -24.03
CA GLY A 209 -18.40 6.35 -25.07
C GLY A 209 -16.90 6.63 -25.25
N HIS A 210 -16.16 6.72 -24.14
CA HIS A 210 -14.72 7.00 -24.17
C HIS A 210 -13.90 5.84 -24.76
N LEU A 211 -14.28 4.58 -24.52
CA LEU A 211 -13.55 3.41 -25.00
C LEU A 211 -13.30 3.44 -26.52
N ALA A 212 -14.25 3.97 -27.29
CA ALA A 212 -14.15 4.08 -28.75
C ALA A 212 -13.15 5.17 -29.22
N VAL A 213 -12.95 6.22 -28.42
CA VAL A 213 -12.16 7.40 -28.77
C VAL A 213 -10.85 7.54 -28.00
N ALA A 214 -10.62 6.67 -27.01
CA ALA A 214 -9.43 6.68 -26.18
C ALA A 214 -8.15 6.57 -27.05
N PRO A 215 -7.15 7.44 -26.81
CA PRO A 215 -6.05 7.67 -27.74
C PRO A 215 -5.00 6.55 -27.74
N THR A 216 -4.93 5.75 -26.68
CA THR A 216 -3.93 4.69 -26.49
C THR A 216 -4.58 3.38 -26.05
N GLU A 217 -3.87 2.28 -26.25
CA GLU A 217 -4.30 0.96 -25.77
C GLU A 217 -4.41 0.92 -24.23
N GLU A 218 -3.44 1.49 -23.51
CA GLU A 218 -3.50 1.56 -22.04
C GLU A 218 -4.70 2.39 -21.56
N ALA A 219 -5.03 3.50 -22.23
CA ALA A 219 -6.23 4.28 -21.91
C ALA A 219 -7.52 3.47 -22.12
N LYS A 220 -7.62 2.68 -23.20
CA LYS A 220 -8.74 1.77 -23.44
C LYS A 220 -8.86 0.71 -22.33
N LEU A 221 -7.74 0.16 -21.87
CA LEU A 221 -7.74 -0.83 -20.80
C LEU A 221 -8.07 -0.23 -19.43
N TRP A 222 -7.60 0.98 -19.12
CA TRP A 222 -8.03 1.70 -17.92
C TRP A 222 -9.52 2.03 -17.94
N THR A 223 -10.04 2.41 -19.12
CA THR A 223 -11.47 2.64 -19.33
C THR A 223 -12.28 1.37 -19.11
N LEU A 224 -11.83 0.26 -19.68
CA LEU A 224 -12.44 -1.06 -19.52
C LEU A 224 -12.41 -1.50 -18.05
N TYR A 225 -11.30 -1.28 -17.35
CA TYR A 225 -11.17 -1.63 -15.94
C TYR A 225 -12.09 -0.77 -15.06
N ALA A 226 -12.18 0.54 -15.33
CA ALA A 226 -13.13 1.43 -14.67
C ALA A 226 -14.58 0.95 -14.88
N LEU A 227 -14.92 0.57 -16.11
CA LEU A 227 -16.25 0.08 -16.46
C LEU A 227 -16.56 -1.24 -15.73
N HIS A 228 -15.63 -2.18 -15.73
CA HIS A 228 -15.75 -3.44 -14.99
C HIS A 228 -15.97 -3.19 -13.51
N ARG A 229 -15.17 -2.34 -12.87
CA ARG A 229 -15.31 -1.98 -11.45
C ARG A 229 -16.70 -1.43 -11.10
N LEU A 230 -17.32 -0.66 -12.01
CA LEU A 230 -18.63 -0.04 -11.78
C LEU A 230 -19.81 -0.98 -12.07
N THR A 231 -19.64 -1.95 -12.97
CA THR A 231 -20.73 -2.80 -13.47
C THR A 231 -20.67 -4.23 -12.95
N ASP A 232 -19.48 -4.69 -12.55
CA ASP A 232 -19.16 -6.09 -12.24
C ASP A 232 -19.50 -7.06 -13.39
N ASP A 233 -19.71 -6.54 -14.62
CA ASP A 233 -20.08 -7.35 -15.77
C ASP A 233 -18.85 -7.97 -16.43
N THR A 234 -18.49 -9.16 -15.96
CA THR A 234 -17.37 -9.94 -16.49
C THR A 234 -17.59 -10.35 -17.94
N ALA A 235 -18.84 -10.57 -18.38
CA ALA A 235 -19.13 -11.00 -19.74
C ALA A 235 -18.96 -9.84 -20.74
N GLU A 236 -19.45 -8.65 -20.40
CA GLU A 236 -19.17 -7.41 -21.14
C GLU A 236 -17.67 -7.13 -21.16
N THR A 237 -16.99 -7.26 -20.02
CA THR A 237 -15.55 -6.99 -19.92
C THR A 237 -14.74 -7.90 -20.84
N ARG A 238 -15.03 -9.20 -20.85
CA ARG A 238 -14.38 -10.18 -21.74
C ARG A 238 -14.64 -9.89 -23.21
N ARG A 239 -15.88 -9.58 -23.58
CA ARG A 239 -16.24 -9.23 -24.96
C ARG A 239 -15.44 -8.01 -25.45
N LEU A 240 -15.39 -6.95 -24.64
CA LEU A 240 -14.65 -5.73 -24.98
C LEU A 240 -13.13 -5.98 -25.02
N TYR A 241 -12.60 -6.81 -24.12
CA TYR A 241 -11.18 -7.21 -24.15
C TYR A 241 -10.84 -8.01 -25.42
N ASP A 242 -11.74 -8.90 -25.86
CA ASP A 242 -11.60 -9.64 -27.13
C ASP A 242 -11.62 -8.69 -28.34
N GLU A 243 -12.51 -7.69 -28.36
CA GLU A 243 -12.58 -6.65 -29.39
C GLU A 243 -11.30 -5.80 -29.46
N LEU A 244 -10.62 -5.59 -28.32
CA LEU A 244 -9.32 -4.92 -28.24
C LEU A 244 -8.15 -5.80 -28.69
N GLY A 245 -8.38 -7.08 -29.00
CA GLY A 245 -7.35 -8.01 -29.44
C GLY A 245 -6.56 -8.68 -28.30
N ARG A 246 -7.11 -8.68 -27.08
CA ARG A 246 -6.48 -9.27 -25.88
C ARG A 246 -5.05 -8.77 -25.60
N PRO A 247 -4.82 -7.45 -25.53
CA PRO A 247 -3.48 -6.92 -25.28
C PRO A 247 -2.95 -7.39 -23.92
N ARG A 248 -1.72 -7.93 -23.93
CA ARG A 248 -1.07 -8.50 -22.75
C ARG A 248 0.37 -8.01 -22.60
N VAL A 249 0.89 -8.01 -21.37
CA VAL A 249 2.32 -7.75 -21.13
C VAL A 249 3.10 -9.02 -21.43
N GLU A 250 3.86 -9.00 -22.52
CA GLU A 250 4.76 -10.11 -22.87
C GLU A 250 5.96 -10.15 -21.94
N VAL A 251 6.16 -11.28 -21.26
CA VAL A 251 7.33 -11.53 -20.41
C VAL A 251 8.07 -12.74 -20.98
N ALA A 252 9.28 -12.51 -21.49
CA ALA A 252 10.09 -13.57 -22.06
C ALA A 252 10.42 -14.63 -21.00
N GLY A 253 10.13 -15.90 -21.30
CA GLY A 253 10.36 -17.03 -20.38
C GLY A 253 9.20 -17.35 -19.44
N LEU A 254 8.13 -16.55 -19.42
CA LEU A 254 6.93 -16.82 -18.65
C LEU A 254 5.89 -17.56 -19.51
N ASP A 255 5.71 -18.85 -19.28
CA ASP A 255 4.65 -19.63 -19.93
C ASP A 255 3.27 -19.41 -19.30
N GLU A 256 2.24 -19.92 -19.97
CA GLU A 256 0.83 -19.73 -19.63
C GLU A 256 0.43 -20.32 -18.26
N GLU A 257 1.06 -21.42 -17.81
CA GLU A 257 0.71 -22.03 -16.52
C GLU A 257 1.19 -21.13 -15.36
N LEU A 258 2.44 -20.67 -15.45
CA LEU A 258 3.02 -19.73 -14.49
C LEU A 258 2.32 -18.37 -14.54
N ARG A 259 2.04 -17.89 -15.75
CA ARG A 259 1.31 -16.65 -15.96
C ARG A 259 -0.06 -16.70 -15.30
N ALA A 260 -0.84 -17.76 -15.53
CA ALA A 260 -2.16 -17.89 -14.93
C ALA A 260 -2.09 -17.87 -13.39
N ALA A 261 -1.13 -18.58 -12.79
CA ALA A 261 -0.93 -18.56 -11.34
C ALA A 261 -0.62 -17.15 -10.81
N ILE A 262 0.34 -16.46 -11.43
CA ILE A 262 0.77 -15.12 -11.02
C ILE A 262 -0.32 -14.07 -11.25
N VAL A 263 -0.99 -14.12 -12.41
CA VAL A 263 -2.03 -13.15 -12.78
C VAL A 263 -3.23 -13.25 -11.85
N HIS A 264 -3.67 -14.47 -11.53
CA HIS A 264 -4.83 -14.65 -10.66
C HIS A 264 -4.52 -14.42 -9.18
N GLU A 265 -3.28 -14.61 -8.74
CA GLU A 265 -2.86 -14.24 -7.39
C GLU A 265 -2.72 -12.72 -7.25
N TYR A 266 -1.98 -12.07 -8.15
CA TYR A 266 -1.54 -10.69 -7.94
C TYR A 266 -2.31 -9.67 -8.77
N GLY A 267 -2.84 -10.02 -9.94
CA GLY A 267 -3.38 -9.05 -10.91
C GLY A 267 -4.51 -8.18 -10.37
N GLN A 268 -5.39 -8.73 -9.53
CA GLN A 268 -6.47 -7.97 -8.90
C GLN A 268 -5.97 -6.98 -7.84
N TRP A 269 -4.98 -7.39 -7.04
CA TRP A 269 -4.52 -6.64 -5.86
C TRP A 269 -3.20 -5.90 -6.07
N ALA A 270 -2.63 -5.97 -7.27
CA ALA A 270 -1.40 -5.28 -7.60
C ALA A 270 -1.53 -3.78 -7.32
N GLU A 271 -0.42 -3.09 -7.13
CA GLU A 271 -0.37 -1.68 -6.73
C GLU A 271 -0.67 -0.73 -7.90
N GLU A 272 -0.91 0.53 -7.57
CA GLU A 272 -1.42 1.60 -8.47
C GLU A 272 -0.60 1.80 -9.76
N ARG A 273 0.69 1.42 -9.76
CA ARG A 273 1.60 1.57 -10.92
C ARG A 273 1.60 0.38 -11.88
N SER A 274 0.82 -0.66 -11.60
CA SER A 274 0.73 -1.84 -12.46
C SER A 274 0.18 -1.49 -13.84
N ASP A 275 0.70 -2.17 -14.86
CA ASP A 275 0.15 -2.12 -16.20
C ASP A 275 -1.32 -2.63 -16.19
N PRO A 276 -2.28 -1.89 -16.76
CA PRO A 276 -3.69 -2.27 -16.73
C PRO A 276 -3.96 -3.62 -17.41
N ARG A 277 -3.09 -4.06 -18.34
CA ARG A 277 -3.18 -5.38 -19.00
C ARG A 277 -3.21 -6.51 -17.97
N TRP A 278 -2.41 -6.45 -16.91
CA TRP A 278 -2.38 -7.49 -15.86
C TRP A 278 -3.72 -7.62 -15.13
N ARG A 279 -4.42 -6.50 -14.90
CA ARG A 279 -5.72 -6.49 -14.20
C ARG A 279 -6.83 -7.02 -15.07
N ILE A 280 -6.87 -6.53 -16.31
CA ILE A 280 -7.87 -6.97 -17.29
C ILE A 280 -7.70 -8.44 -17.60
N GLU A 281 -6.46 -8.92 -17.71
CA GLU A 281 -6.18 -10.34 -17.88
C GLU A 281 -6.75 -11.16 -16.71
N ALA A 282 -6.47 -10.80 -15.47
CA ALA A 282 -6.99 -11.50 -14.29
C ALA A 282 -8.53 -11.59 -14.25
N VAL A 283 -9.23 -10.58 -14.78
CA VAL A 283 -10.70 -10.57 -14.91
C VAL A 283 -11.16 -11.45 -16.08
N CYS A 284 -10.44 -11.41 -17.20
CA CYS A 284 -10.90 -11.98 -18.46
C CYS A 284 -10.49 -13.44 -18.67
N THR A 285 -9.46 -13.92 -17.97
CA THR A 285 -8.97 -15.31 -18.07
C THR A 285 -9.59 -16.22 -17.01
N GLU A 286 -9.49 -17.52 -17.24
CA GLU A 286 -9.92 -18.52 -16.26
C GLU A 286 -8.84 -18.73 -15.20
N PRO A 287 -9.20 -18.71 -13.90
CA PRO A 287 -8.24 -19.00 -12.84
C PRO A 287 -7.72 -20.44 -12.95
N PRO A 288 -6.49 -20.69 -12.47
CA PRO A 288 -6.00 -22.06 -12.33
C PRO A 288 -6.99 -22.92 -11.52
N PRO A 289 -7.11 -24.23 -11.83
CA PRO A 289 -7.95 -25.12 -11.05
C PRO A 289 -7.57 -25.06 -9.57
N PRO A 290 -8.55 -24.96 -8.65
CA PRO A 290 -8.26 -24.88 -7.23
C PRO A 290 -7.48 -26.13 -6.79
N SER A 291 -6.36 -25.91 -6.09
CA SER A 291 -5.56 -26.97 -5.49
C SER A 291 -5.97 -27.15 -4.03
N ASP A 292 -6.38 -28.36 -3.64
CA ASP A 292 -6.55 -28.70 -2.23
C ASP A 292 -5.18 -28.67 -1.53
N PRO A 293 -4.95 -27.76 -0.56
CA PRO A 293 -3.66 -27.64 0.12
C PRO A 293 -3.23 -28.92 0.82
N ALA A 294 -4.16 -29.61 1.48
CA ALA A 294 -3.85 -30.83 2.22
C ALA A 294 -3.44 -31.96 1.27
N GLU A 295 -4.12 -32.07 0.12
CA GLU A 295 -3.78 -33.04 -0.91
C GLU A 295 -2.42 -32.76 -1.54
N ARG A 296 -2.14 -31.50 -1.86
CA ARG A 296 -0.87 -31.06 -2.45
C ARG A 296 0.29 -31.45 -1.53
N LEU A 297 0.22 -31.07 -0.25
CA LEU A 297 1.27 -31.37 0.72
C LEU A 297 1.41 -32.87 0.99
N ARG A 298 0.29 -33.59 1.17
CA ARG A 298 0.30 -35.04 1.32
C ARG A 298 0.99 -35.73 0.15
N ARG A 299 0.75 -35.27 -1.08
CA ARG A 299 1.38 -35.81 -2.29
C ARG A 299 2.89 -35.52 -2.32
N ALA A 300 3.30 -34.30 -2.01
CA ALA A 300 4.72 -33.93 -1.94
C ALA A 300 5.45 -34.78 -0.88
N THR A 301 4.93 -34.85 0.36
CA THR A 301 5.49 -35.67 1.43
C THR A 301 5.56 -37.15 1.04
N ALA A 302 4.52 -37.70 0.41
CA ALA A 302 4.53 -39.08 -0.04
C ALA A 302 5.61 -39.34 -1.11
N ALA A 303 5.79 -38.41 -2.05
CA ALA A 303 6.80 -38.51 -3.10
C ALA A 303 8.23 -38.50 -2.52
N LEU A 304 8.51 -37.56 -1.62
CA LEU A 304 9.79 -37.46 -0.93
C LEU A 304 10.06 -38.70 -0.06
N THR A 305 9.04 -39.22 0.63
CA THR A 305 9.13 -40.46 1.41
C THR A 305 9.45 -41.66 0.52
N ALA A 306 8.78 -41.79 -0.63
CA ALA A 306 9.02 -42.88 -1.58
C ALA A 306 10.42 -42.83 -2.21
N ALA A 307 11.01 -41.64 -2.32
CA ALA A 307 12.41 -41.44 -2.72
C ALA A 307 13.42 -41.68 -1.57
N GLY A 308 12.96 -42.00 -0.35
CA GLY A 308 13.84 -42.28 0.79
C GLY A 308 14.43 -41.02 1.44
N LEU A 309 13.87 -39.83 1.16
CA LEU A 309 14.40 -38.54 1.61
C LEU A 309 13.97 -38.16 3.04
N ALA A 310 13.18 -39.00 3.72
CA ALA A 310 12.73 -38.78 5.10
C ALA A 310 12.19 -37.36 5.38
N PRO A 311 11.12 -36.92 4.69
CA PRO A 311 10.57 -35.57 4.84
C PRO A 311 10.01 -35.34 6.25
N LYS A 312 10.22 -34.12 6.77
CA LYS A 312 9.57 -33.60 7.98
C LYS A 312 8.13 -33.20 7.66
N PRO A 313 7.27 -33.03 8.68
CA PRO A 313 5.95 -32.43 8.50
C PRO A 313 6.07 -31.06 7.79
N PRO A 314 5.24 -30.78 6.77
CA PRO A 314 5.19 -29.46 6.14
C PRO A 314 4.78 -28.38 7.14
N VAL A 315 5.37 -27.19 7.00
CA VAL A 315 5.00 -25.98 7.75
C VAL A 315 4.76 -24.83 6.76
N SER A 316 3.92 -23.86 7.10
CA SER A 316 3.75 -22.69 6.24
C SER A 316 5.01 -21.82 6.27
N CYS A 317 5.24 -21.01 5.24
CA CYS A 317 6.33 -20.03 5.25
C CYS A 317 6.29 -19.08 6.46
N GLY A 318 5.10 -18.70 6.94
CA GLY A 318 4.95 -17.87 8.14
C GLY A 318 5.39 -18.59 9.42
N GLU A 319 5.11 -19.89 9.55
CA GLU A 319 5.59 -20.70 10.67
C GLU A 319 7.12 -20.88 10.61
N GLU A 320 7.67 -21.18 9.42
CA GLU A 320 9.12 -21.31 9.22
C GLU A 320 9.88 -20.04 9.59
N ASN A 321 9.37 -18.86 9.18
CA ASN A 321 9.98 -17.57 9.48
C ASN A 321 9.57 -16.99 10.85
N GLY A 322 8.69 -17.68 11.59
CA GLY A 322 8.18 -17.25 12.90
C GLY A 322 7.23 -16.05 12.88
N SER A 323 6.87 -15.53 11.70
CA SER A 323 5.94 -14.43 11.46
C SER A 323 5.57 -14.33 9.97
N GLY A 324 4.54 -13.54 9.67
CA GLY A 324 4.14 -13.26 8.30
C GLY A 324 3.23 -14.32 7.66
N ASP A 325 2.96 -14.12 6.37
CA ASP A 325 2.20 -15.03 5.52
C ASP A 325 2.78 -15.01 4.09
N GLY A 326 2.35 -15.94 3.24
CA GLY A 326 2.91 -16.08 1.91
C GLY A 326 2.32 -17.18 1.06
N THR A 327 2.97 -17.45 -0.07
CA THR A 327 2.46 -18.32 -1.12
C THR A 327 3.18 -19.66 -1.20
N TYR A 328 3.76 -20.15 -0.09
CA TYR A 328 4.42 -21.45 -0.06
C TYR A 328 4.43 -22.12 1.32
N ASP A 329 4.60 -23.44 1.26
CA ASP A 329 4.87 -24.32 2.38
C ASP A 329 6.32 -24.84 2.28
N VAL A 330 6.94 -25.13 3.44
CA VAL A 330 8.31 -25.63 3.55
C VAL A 330 8.29 -27.08 4.02
N ILE A 331 9.05 -27.93 3.33
CA ILE A 331 9.26 -29.32 3.74
C ILE A 331 10.77 -29.56 3.86
N GLY A 332 11.26 -29.64 5.10
CA GLY A 332 12.62 -30.11 5.36
C GLY A 332 12.75 -31.60 5.07
N TYR A 333 13.91 -32.04 4.59
CA TYR A 333 14.18 -33.45 4.31
C TYR A 333 15.61 -33.85 4.66
N GLY A 334 15.81 -35.14 4.92
CA GLY A 334 17.11 -35.68 5.34
C GLY A 334 17.56 -35.25 6.74
N GLY A 335 18.85 -35.43 7.01
CA GLY A 335 19.51 -35.05 8.27
C GLY A 335 20.20 -33.69 8.23
N SER A 336 20.16 -32.99 7.10
CA SER A 336 20.71 -31.64 6.87
C SER A 336 19.62 -30.57 6.94
N ASP A 337 20.01 -29.30 6.83
CA ASP A 337 19.09 -28.15 6.71
C ASP A 337 18.49 -28.02 5.29
N ALA A 338 18.36 -29.13 4.57
CA ALA A 338 17.85 -29.13 3.21
C ALA A 338 16.33 -28.99 3.21
N VAL A 339 15.82 -28.06 2.41
CA VAL A 339 14.40 -27.74 2.32
C VAL A 339 13.93 -27.70 0.88
N VAL A 340 12.66 -28.04 0.70
CA VAL A 340 11.94 -27.82 -0.56
C VAL A 340 10.72 -26.95 -0.29
N PHE A 341 10.47 -26.03 -1.20
CA PHE A 341 9.34 -25.10 -1.16
C PHE A 341 8.25 -25.59 -2.10
N ILE A 342 7.01 -25.65 -1.59
CA ILE A 342 5.83 -26.05 -2.34
C ILE A 342 4.91 -24.85 -2.45
N SER A 343 4.71 -24.33 -3.66
CA SER A 343 3.86 -23.15 -3.86
C SER A 343 2.39 -23.45 -3.54
N THR A 344 1.70 -22.46 -2.97
CA THR A 344 0.25 -22.51 -2.76
C THR A 344 -0.52 -22.19 -4.03
N LEU A 345 0.12 -21.53 -5.01
CA LEU A 345 -0.48 -21.05 -6.26
C LEU A 345 -0.64 -22.14 -7.32
N GLY A 346 -0.14 -23.34 -7.06
CA GLY A 346 -0.23 -24.46 -8.00
C GLY A 346 0.63 -25.62 -7.58
N ARG A 347 0.95 -26.49 -8.54
CA ARG A 347 1.83 -27.64 -8.32
C ARG A 347 3.27 -27.27 -8.63
N PHE A 348 3.74 -26.12 -8.14
CA PHE A 348 5.11 -25.67 -8.36
C PHE A 348 5.98 -26.02 -7.15
N ALA A 349 7.20 -26.47 -7.43
CA ALA A 349 8.18 -26.78 -6.40
C ALA A 349 9.56 -26.24 -6.77
N THR A 350 10.34 -25.85 -5.75
CA THR A 350 11.75 -25.47 -5.91
C THR A 350 12.54 -25.78 -4.63
N GLY A 351 13.88 -25.78 -4.72
CA GLY A 351 14.78 -26.00 -3.59
C GLY A 351 16.09 -25.22 -3.76
N GLU A 352 16.89 -25.14 -2.70
CA GLU A 352 18.12 -24.33 -2.70
C GLU A 352 19.25 -24.96 -3.52
N ASP A 353 19.37 -26.29 -3.54
CA ASP A 353 20.51 -27.00 -4.14
C ASP A 353 20.21 -27.71 -5.48
N ASP A 354 19.01 -27.52 -6.06
CA ASP A 354 18.55 -28.25 -7.26
C ASP A 354 18.80 -29.77 -7.19
N ASP A 355 18.60 -30.36 -6.00
CA ASP A 355 18.82 -31.79 -5.72
C ASP A 355 18.09 -32.67 -6.75
N PRO A 356 18.81 -33.42 -7.60
CA PRO A 356 18.21 -34.20 -8.69
C PRO A 356 17.23 -35.28 -8.22
N ASP A 357 17.41 -35.83 -7.01
CA ASP A 357 16.54 -36.88 -6.49
C ASP A 357 15.24 -36.30 -5.95
N VAL A 358 15.31 -35.14 -5.28
CA VAL A 358 14.14 -34.36 -4.85
C VAL A 358 13.32 -33.91 -6.06
N ARG A 359 13.99 -33.30 -7.04
CA ARG A 359 13.37 -32.86 -8.29
C ARG A 359 12.64 -34.01 -8.97
N ARG A 360 13.32 -35.14 -9.18
CA ARG A 360 12.74 -36.31 -9.85
C ARG A 360 11.54 -36.87 -9.09
N ALA A 361 11.60 -36.91 -7.76
CA ALA A 361 10.50 -37.38 -6.91
C ALA A 361 9.25 -36.51 -7.08
N LEU A 362 9.41 -35.19 -7.00
CA LEU A 362 8.31 -34.24 -7.12
C LEU A 362 7.74 -34.16 -8.54
N GLU A 363 8.60 -34.15 -9.57
CA GLU A 363 8.17 -34.23 -10.97
C GLU A 363 7.36 -35.51 -11.24
N SER A 364 7.79 -36.65 -10.69
CA SER A 364 7.06 -37.93 -10.79
C SER A 364 5.70 -37.89 -10.08
N ALA A 365 5.54 -37.02 -9.09
CA ALA A 365 4.28 -36.78 -8.39
C ALA A 365 3.40 -35.71 -9.06
N GLY A 366 3.80 -35.21 -10.23
CA GLY A 366 3.07 -34.22 -11.02
C GLY A 366 3.24 -32.79 -10.54
N PHE A 367 4.30 -32.51 -9.78
CA PHE A 367 4.77 -31.15 -9.57
C PHE A 367 5.63 -30.70 -10.74
N ARG A 368 5.63 -29.40 -10.98
CA ARG A 368 6.53 -28.75 -11.90
C ARG A 368 7.68 -28.14 -11.11
N TRP A 369 8.89 -28.60 -11.39
CA TRP A 369 10.10 -28.00 -10.83
C TRP A 369 10.39 -26.66 -11.49
N ILE A 370 10.61 -25.64 -10.68
CA ILE A 370 10.97 -24.29 -11.14
C ILE A 370 12.48 -24.15 -10.97
N ASP A 371 13.22 -24.35 -12.07
CA ASP A 371 14.69 -24.26 -12.07
C ASP A 371 15.19 -22.81 -12.05
N GLY A 372 16.51 -22.63 -11.83
CA GLY A 372 17.14 -21.32 -11.76
C GLY A 372 16.88 -20.40 -12.96
N ALA A 373 16.72 -20.95 -14.18
CA ALA A 373 16.43 -20.15 -15.36
C ALA A 373 15.00 -19.58 -15.33
N VAL A 374 14.01 -20.42 -14.96
CA VAL A 374 12.63 -19.95 -14.78
C VAL A 374 12.52 -19.02 -13.58
N ARG A 375 13.11 -19.39 -12.44
CA ARG A 375 13.13 -18.60 -11.20
C ARG A 375 13.61 -17.17 -11.40
N SER A 376 14.64 -16.98 -12.23
CA SER A 376 15.24 -15.67 -12.50
C SER A 376 14.46 -14.81 -13.52
N THR A 377 13.38 -15.33 -14.10
CA THR A 377 12.54 -14.57 -15.02
C THR A 377 11.89 -13.40 -14.30
N SER A 378 12.17 -12.16 -14.73
CA SER A 378 11.62 -10.93 -14.16
C SER A 378 10.24 -10.63 -14.75
N VAL A 379 9.22 -10.51 -13.90
CA VAL A 379 7.85 -10.19 -14.29
C VAL A 379 7.65 -8.67 -14.27
N THR A 380 7.76 -8.06 -15.45
CA THR A 380 7.70 -6.60 -15.59
C THR A 380 6.28 -6.06 -15.60
N GLY A 381 6.10 -4.81 -15.14
CA GLY A 381 4.83 -4.11 -15.20
C GLY A 381 3.78 -4.59 -14.20
N LEU A 382 4.04 -5.63 -13.41
CA LEU A 382 3.21 -6.09 -12.31
C LEU A 382 3.80 -5.53 -11.00
N CYS A 383 3.16 -4.52 -10.42
CA CYS A 383 3.67 -3.85 -9.22
C CYS A 383 3.15 -4.57 -7.98
N VAL A 384 3.97 -5.40 -7.35
CA VAL A 384 3.65 -6.08 -6.08
C VAL A 384 4.55 -5.49 -5.01
N TYR A 385 3.97 -5.13 -3.86
CA TYR A 385 4.75 -4.69 -2.72
C TYR A 385 5.62 -5.84 -2.20
N TYR A 386 6.89 -5.59 -1.91
CA TYR A 386 7.79 -6.57 -1.29
C TYR A 386 8.87 -5.84 -0.48
N PHE A 387 8.85 -6.00 0.85
CA PHE A 387 9.78 -5.35 1.79
C PHE A 387 10.06 -3.86 1.52
N GLY A 388 9.01 -3.09 1.23
CA GLY A 388 9.11 -1.67 0.94
C GLY A 388 9.44 -1.32 -0.51
N SER A 389 9.91 -2.29 -1.30
CA SER A 389 10.12 -2.15 -2.75
C SER A 389 8.84 -2.50 -3.53
N ARG A 390 8.81 -1.98 -4.76
CA ARG A 390 7.78 -2.16 -5.79
C ARG A 390 8.43 -2.40 -7.17
N ASP A 391 9.70 -2.80 -7.15
CA ASP A 391 10.44 -3.17 -8.35
C ASP A 391 9.88 -4.47 -8.95
N PRO A 392 10.10 -4.73 -10.25
CA PRO A 392 9.72 -6.00 -10.85
C PRO A 392 10.23 -7.20 -10.05
N LEU A 393 9.31 -8.07 -9.64
CA LEU A 393 9.64 -9.30 -8.93
C LEU A 393 9.93 -10.43 -9.92
N THR A 394 10.69 -11.43 -9.48
CA THR A 394 10.95 -12.62 -10.28
C THR A 394 9.84 -13.65 -10.10
N VAL A 395 9.78 -14.64 -11.00
CA VAL A 395 8.91 -15.81 -10.83
C VAL A 395 9.17 -16.51 -9.49
N ASP A 396 10.43 -16.56 -9.04
CA ASP A 396 10.77 -17.12 -7.72
C ASP A 396 10.04 -16.40 -6.59
N THR A 397 10.18 -15.07 -6.52
CA THR A 397 9.55 -14.27 -5.46
C THR A 397 8.02 -14.30 -5.55
N LEU A 398 7.44 -14.39 -6.75
CA LEU A 398 5.99 -14.41 -6.93
C LEU A 398 5.37 -15.80 -6.65
N LEU A 399 6.07 -16.90 -6.90
CA LEU A 399 5.55 -18.23 -6.57
C LEU A 399 5.78 -18.60 -5.11
N PHE A 400 6.88 -18.12 -4.54
CA PHE A 400 7.35 -18.40 -3.18
C PHE A 400 7.46 -17.11 -2.37
N TYR A 401 6.40 -16.31 -2.43
CA TYR A 401 6.28 -15.04 -1.74
C TYR A 401 6.18 -15.25 -0.22
N TRP A 402 6.84 -14.40 0.56
CA TRP A 402 6.66 -14.28 2.00
C TRP A 402 6.85 -12.83 2.44
N GLN A 403 6.04 -12.39 3.40
CA GLN A 403 6.16 -11.07 4.01
C GLN A 403 5.72 -11.10 5.47
N ASP A 404 6.38 -10.30 6.30
CA ASP A 404 6.21 -10.17 7.76
C ASP A 404 4.90 -9.53 8.23
#